data_AF-A0A7W0ESH5-F1
#
_entry.id   AF-A0A7W0ESH5-F1
#
_cell.length_a   1.000
_cell.length_b   1.000
_cell.length_c   1.000
_cell.angle_alpha   90.00
_cell.angle_beta   90.00
_cell.angle_gamma   90.00
#
_symmetry.space_group_name_H-M   'P 1'
#
loop_
_entity.id
_entity.type
_entity.pdbx_description
1 polymer ?
#
loop_
_entity_poly.entity_id
_entity_poly.type
_entity_poly.pdbx_seq_one_letter_code
_entity_poly.pdbx_strand_id
1 'polypeptide(L)'
;MTALQVLEKLNSKNVTLSVDEGFLRYKAPKGTMTDETISLLKDHKQELVRALKQSTTACYCCGGQTFWRKKDNIGGRWICEVCHPPVINTLMVEWLQ
;
A
#
# COMPACT_ATOMS: atom_id res chain seq x y z
N MET A 1 -0.08 -3.36 -22.37
CA MET A 1 0.41 -3.57 -20.99
C MET A 1 -0.78 -3.73 -20.06
N THR A 2 -0.67 -4.52 -19.00
CA THR A 2 -1.74 -4.68 -17.99
C THR A 2 -1.57 -3.70 -16.83
N ALA A 3 -2.63 -3.41 -16.07
CA ALA A 3 -2.57 -2.50 -14.91
C ALA A 3 -1.54 -2.92 -13.84
N LEU A 4 -1.32 -4.22 -13.64
CA LEU A 4 -0.27 -4.76 -12.77
C LEU A 4 1.13 -4.40 -13.27
N GLN A 5 1.39 -4.58 -14.57
CA GLN A 5 2.69 -4.21 -15.17
C GLN A 5 2.95 -2.70 -15.08
N VAL A 6 1.90 -1.88 -15.16
CA VAL A 6 2.00 -0.43 -14.93
C VAL A 6 2.36 -0.13 -13.48
N LEU A 7 1.72 -0.79 -12.52
CA LEU A 7 2.03 -0.64 -11.09
C LEU A 7 3.47 -1.06 -10.78
N GLU A 8 3.93 -2.20 -11.30
CA GLU A 8 5.31 -2.68 -11.12
C GLU A 8 6.33 -1.70 -11.72
N LYS A 9 6.06 -1.19 -12.92
CA LYS A 9 6.91 -0.21 -13.61
C LYS A 9 6.98 1.14 -12.90
N LEU A 10 5.91 1.53 -12.20
CA LEU A 10 5.87 2.76 -11.41
C LEU A 10 6.55 2.56 -10.06
N ASN A 11 6.35 1.41 -9.42
CA ASN A 11 7.02 1.06 -8.17
C ASN A 11 8.54 0.99 -8.34
N SER A 12 9.04 0.44 -9.44
CA SER A 12 10.49 0.41 -9.74
C SER A 12 11.10 1.81 -9.95
N LYS A 13 10.26 2.83 -10.19
CA LYS A 13 10.66 4.24 -10.28
C LYS A 13 10.41 5.01 -8.98
N ASN A 14 10.17 4.33 -7.86
CA ASN A 14 9.79 4.93 -6.58
C ASN A 14 8.51 5.79 -6.66
N VAL A 15 7.61 5.47 -7.59
CA VAL A 15 6.29 6.11 -7.68
C VAL A 15 5.28 5.26 -6.94
N THR A 16 4.72 5.82 -5.87
CA THR A 16 3.63 5.21 -5.11
C THR A 16 2.29 5.73 -5.63
N LEU A 17 1.39 4.84 -6.02
CA LEU A 17 0.00 5.16 -6.36
C LEU A 17 -0.93 4.78 -5.19
N SER A 18 -1.91 5.62 -4.91
CA SER A 18 -2.94 5.37 -3.90
C SER A 18 -4.30 5.87 -4.37
N VAL A 19 -5.38 5.26 -3.89
CA VAL A 19 -6.74 5.72 -4.13
C VAL A 19 -7.31 6.27 -2.83
N ASP A 20 -7.76 7.52 -2.88
CA ASP A 20 -8.31 8.26 -1.75
C ASP A 20 -9.66 8.83 -2.19
N GLU A 21 -10.75 8.42 -1.55
CA GLU A 21 -12.13 8.84 -1.88
C GLU A 21 -12.52 8.68 -3.37
N GLY A 22 -11.91 7.71 -4.08
CA GLY A 22 -12.14 7.50 -5.51
C GLY A 22 -11.24 8.32 -6.43
N PHE A 23 -10.37 9.17 -5.88
CA PHE A 23 -9.33 9.89 -6.60
C PHE A 23 -8.02 9.11 -6.59
N LEU A 24 -7.39 9.00 -7.76
CA LEU A 24 -6.04 8.45 -7.88
C LEU A 24 -5.04 9.53 -7.45
N ARG A 25 -4.37 9.30 -6.32
CA ARG A 25 -3.24 10.10 -5.84
C ARG A 25 -1.94 9.40 -6.17
N TYR A 26 -0.87 10.18 -6.33
CA TYR A 26 0.46 9.65 -6.58
C TYR A 26 1.50 10.43 -5.78
N LYS A 27 2.53 9.69 -5.32
CA LYS A 27 3.73 10.24 -4.70
C LYS A 27 4.90 9.79 -5.57
N ALA A 28 5.58 10.74 -6.20
CA ALA A 28 6.69 10.49 -7.10
C ALA A 28 7.86 11.43 -6.78
N PRO A 29 9.12 11.02 -7.02
CA PRO A 29 10.26 11.93 -7.02
C PRO A 29 10.12 13.01 -8.10
N LYS A 30 10.77 14.16 -7.91
CA LYS A 30 10.78 15.24 -8.92
C LYS A 30 11.36 14.73 -10.23
N GLY A 31 10.66 14.99 -11.35
CA GLY A 31 11.09 14.59 -12.70
C GLY A 31 10.66 13.17 -13.11
N THR A 32 10.08 12.37 -12.22
CA THR A 32 9.63 11.01 -12.55
C THR A 32 8.25 10.98 -13.24
N MET A 33 7.40 11.98 -12.97
CA MET A 33 6.13 12.18 -13.68
C MET A 33 6.37 12.95 -14.98
N THR A 34 6.76 12.22 -16.02
CA THR A 34 6.80 12.73 -17.40
C THR A 34 5.42 12.72 -18.03
N ASP A 35 5.21 13.48 -19.10
CA ASP A 35 3.94 13.48 -19.86
C ASP A 35 3.54 12.09 -20.35
N GLU A 36 4.53 11.28 -20.78
CA GLU A 36 4.31 9.87 -21.13
C GLU A 36 3.76 9.06 -19.95
N THR A 37 4.29 9.29 -18.75
CA THR A 37 3.84 8.60 -17.52
C THR A 37 2.42 9.04 -17.16
N ILE A 38 2.10 10.32 -17.35
CA ILE A 38 0.75 10.86 -17.10
C ILE A 38 -0.26 10.31 -18.11
N SER A 39 0.08 10.24 -19.39
CA SER A 39 -0.78 9.62 -20.42
C SER A 39 -1.04 8.15 -20.11
N LEU A 40 0.00 7.42 -19.71
CA LEU A 40 -0.11 6.00 -19.36
C LEU A 40 -0.98 5.76 -18.12
N LEU A 41 -0.97 6.68 -17.15
CA LEU A 41 -1.89 6.67 -16.00
C LEU A 41 -3.34 6.99 -16.39
N LYS A 42 -3.55 7.88 -17.36
CA LYS A 42 -4.89 8.24 -17.85
C LYS A 42 -5.52 7.08 -18.62
N ASP A 43 -4.77 6.45 -19.52
CA ASP A 43 -5.25 5.34 -20.35
C ASP A 43 -5.68 4.14 -19.51
N HIS A 44 -5.00 3.88 -18.40
CA HIS A 44 -5.28 2.76 -17.50
C HIS A 44 -5.97 3.17 -16.19
N LYS A 45 -6.50 4.39 -16.09
CA LYS A 45 -7.01 4.95 -14.82
C LYS A 45 -8.05 4.06 -14.14
N GLN A 46 -9.04 3.55 -14.88
CA GLN A 46 -10.11 2.75 -14.30
C GLN A 46 -9.60 1.39 -13.80
N GLU A 47 -8.72 0.74 -14.56
CA GLU A 47 -8.11 -0.53 -14.18
C GLU A 47 -7.18 -0.36 -12.97
N LEU A 48 -6.41 0.73 -12.92
CA LEU A 48 -5.56 1.08 -11.79
C LEU A 48 -6.40 1.35 -10.53
N VAL A 49 -7.49 2.11 -10.63
CA VAL A 49 -8.38 2.34 -9.48
C VAL A 49 -8.99 1.03 -8.98
N ARG A 50 -9.42 0.15 -9.89
CA ARG A 50 -9.99 -1.15 -9.53
C ARG A 50 -8.95 -2.07 -8.87
N ALA A 51 -7.76 -2.17 -9.45
CA ALA A 51 -6.64 -2.95 -8.90
C ALA A 51 -6.19 -2.41 -7.54
N LEU A 52 -6.10 -1.08 -7.39
CA LEU A 52 -5.72 -0.45 -6.13
C LEU A 52 -6.80 -0.65 -5.06
N LYS A 53 -8.10 -0.55 -5.39
CA LYS A 53 -9.21 -0.86 -4.46
C LYS A 53 -9.22 -2.34 -4.04
N GLN A 54 -8.89 -3.27 -4.93
CA GLN A 54 -8.71 -4.67 -4.56
C GLN A 54 -7.45 -4.89 -3.72
N SER A 55 -6.40 -4.11 -3.94
CA SER A 55 -5.17 -4.19 -3.13
C SER A 55 -5.32 -3.54 -1.75
N THR A 56 -6.25 -2.60 -1.54
CA THR A 56 -6.49 -2.02 -0.21
C THR A 56 -7.06 -3.02 0.79
N THR A 57 -7.60 -4.15 0.33
CA THR A 57 -7.97 -5.29 1.18
C THR A 57 -6.83 -6.31 1.34
N ALA A 58 -5.70 -6.14 0.64
CA ALA A 58 -4.54 -7.01 0.69
C ALA A 58 -3.34 -6.31 1.39
N CYS A 59 -2.62 -7.04 2.23
CA CYS A 59 -1.42 -6.52 2.86
C CYS A 59 -0.38 -6.14 1.80
N TYR A 60 0.14 -4.92 1.83
CA TYR A 60 1.19 -4.51 0.89
C TYR A 60 2.51 -5.29 1.05
N CYS A 61 2.72 -5.97 2.19
CA CYS A 61 3.93 -6.73 2.49
C CYS A 61 3.81 -8.23 2.15
N CYS A 62 2.66 -8.87 2.38
CA CYS A 62 2.48 -10.31 2.09
C CYS A 62 1.32 -10.64 1.13
N GLY A 63 0.53 -9.65 0.69
CA GLY A 63 -0.68 -9.85 -0.11
C GLY A 63 -1.86 -10.47 0.65
N GLY A 64 -1.71 -10.83 1.94
CA GLY A 64 -2.75 -11.46 2.74
C GLY A 64 -3.95 -10.55 2.99
N GLN A 65 -5.17 -11.09 2.95
CA GLN A 65 -6.41 -10.31 2.99
C GLN A 65 -7.20 -10.44 4.31
N THR A 66 -6.78 -11.32 5.22
CA THR A 66 -7.60 -11.77 6.35
C THR A 66 -7.12 -11.26 7.71
N PHE A 67 -5.85 -10.92 7.84
CA PHE A 67 -5.21 -10.66 9.14
C PHE A 67 -4.98 -9.17 9.37
N TRP A 68 -6.06 -8.40 9.49
CA TRP A 68 -6.02 -6.94 9.68
C TRP A 68 -6.30 -6.55 11.13
N ARG A 69 -5.47 -5.67 11.68
CA ARG A 69 -5.62 -5.09 13.03
C ARG A 69 -5.60 -3.56 12.96
N LYS A 70 -6.42 -2.91 13.77
CA LYS A 70 -6.40 -1.45 13.94
C LYS A 70 -5.24 -1.06 14.88
N LYS A 71 -4.37 -0.14 14.46
CA LYS A 71 -3.28 0.37 15.31
C LYS A 71 -3.70 1.69 15.94
N ASP A 72 -3.90 1.67 17.25
CA ASP A 72 -4.40 2.84 18.00
C ASP A 72 -3.41 4.02 17.97
N ASN A 73 -2.10 3.72 17.91
CA ASN A 73 -1.03 4.72 18.00
C ASN A 73 -0.69 5.42 16.66
N ILE A 74 -1.35 5.06 15.55
CA ILE A 74 -1.16 5.69 14.23
C ILE A 74 -2.53 6.06 13.66
N GLY A 75 -3.30 6.85 14.42
CA GLY A 75 -4.57 7.41 13.96
C GLY A 75 -5.62 6.38 13.56
N GLY A 76 -5.56 5.15 14.10
CA GLY A 76 -6.54 4.10 13.82
C GLY A 76 -6.42 3.44 12.43
N ARG A 77 -5.23 3.45 11.81
CA ARG A 77 -4.99 2.77 10.54
C ARG A 77 -5.03 1.24 10.68
N TRP A 78 -5.60 0.55 9.70
CA TRP A 78 -5.55 -0.91 9.58
C TRP A 78 -4.20 -1.37 9.04
N ILE A 79 -3.59 -2.37 9.68
CA ILE A 79 -2.31 -2.97 9.29
C ILE A 79 -2.42 -4.50 9.34
N CYS A 80 -1.60 -5.18 8.55
CA CYS A 80 -1.55 -6.63 8.59
C CYS A 80 -0.80 -7.10 9.84
N GLU A 81 -1.45 -7.89 10.69
CA GLU A 81 -0.87 -8.40 11.94
C GLU A 81 0.24 -9.43 11.71
N VAL A 82 0.21 -10.14 10.58
CA VAL A 82 1.26 -11.09 10.21
C VAL A 82 2.56 -10.36 9.82
N CYS A 83 2.46 -9.29 9.04
CA CYS A 83 3.63 -8.53 8.57
C CYS A 83 4.09 -7.47 9.57
N HIS A 84 3.19 -7.00 10.42
CA HIS A 84 3.43 -6.01 11.45
C HIS A 84 2.85 -6.50 12.78
N PRO A 85 3.44 -7.57 13.35
CA PRO A 85 3.01 -8.06 14.66
C PRO A 85 3.16 -6.94 15.69
N PRO A 86 2.29 -6.90 16.73
CA PRO A 86 2.50 -5.98 17.83
C PRO A 86 3.89 -6.22 18.42
N VAL A 87 4.58 -5.15 18.79
CA VAL A 87 5.75 -5.28 19.66
C VAL A 87 5.18 -5.71 21.01
N ILE A 88 5.12 -7.03 21.24
CA ILE A 88 4.87 -7.56 22.57
C ILE A 88 6.11 -7.12 23.33
N ASN A 89 5.96 -6.18 24.27
CA ASN A 89 7.07 -5.75 25.09
C ASN A 89 7.46 -6.91 26.00
N THR A 90 8.30 -7.82 25.51
CA THR A 90 8.82 -8.98 26.23
C THR A 90 9.91 -8.53 27.21
N LEU A 91 9.58 -7.55 28.07
CA LEU A 91 10.37 -7.13 29.23
C LEU A 91 9.63 -7.40 30.55
N MET A 92 8.63 -8.30 30.56
CA MET A 92 7.97 -8.78 31.78
C MET A 92 7.89 -10.32 31.79
N VAL A 93 9.00 -11.00 31.49
CA VAL A 93 9.13 -12.44 31.77
C VAL A 93 10.40 -12.71 32.56
N GLU A 94 10.57 -12.05 33.70
CA GLU A 94 11.46 -12.53 34.75
C GLU A 94 10.83 -12.25 36.12
N TRP A 95 10.79 -13.30 36.95
CA TRP A 95 10.40 -13.38 38.37
C TRP A 95 8.91 -13.51 38.72
N LEU A 96 8.45 -14.76 38.73
CA LEU A 96 7.65 -15.33 39.83
C LEU A 96 7.99 -16.83 39.92
N GLN A 97 9.06 -17.12 40.67
CA GLN A 97 9.20 -18.38 41.41
C GLN A 97 8.26 -18.34 42.63
#